data_AF-A0A526RPN3-F1
#
_entry.id   AF-A0A526RPN3-F1
#
_cell.length_a   1.000
_cell.length_b   1.000
_cell.length_c   1.000
_cell.angle_alpha   90.00
_cell.angle_beta   90.00
_cell.angle_gamma   90.00
#
_symmetry.space_group_name_H-M   'P 1'
#
loop_
_entity.id
_entity.type
_entity.pdbx_description
1 polymer ?
#
loop_
_entity_poly.entity_id
_entity_poly.type
_entity_poly.pdbx_seq_one_letter_code
_entity_poly.pdbx_strand_id
1 'polypeptide(L)' 'MMRLARSVATAILLLSTTTLGLAANKVIIILDASGSMWAQIDGRPKLEIARESLRTVLQSVPADDEI' A
#
# COMPACT_ATOMS: atom_id res chain seq x y z
N MET A 1 -20.48 -38.60 25.12
CA MET A 1 -20.25 -37.21 25.59
C MET A 1 -18.81 -36.72 25.39
N MET A 2 -17.80 -37.31 26.04
CA MET A 2 -16.40 -36.78 26.03
C MET A 2 -15.75 -36.69 24.64
N ARG A 3 -16.03 -37.62 23.72
CA ARG A 3 -15.49 -37.59 22.33
C ARG A 3 -16.12 -36.48 21.50
N LEU A 4 -17.44 -36.29 21.64
CA LEU A 4 -18.17 -35.23 20.95
C LEU A 4 -17.73 -33.84 21.44
N ALA A 5 -17.58 -33.68 22.76
CA ALA A 5 -17.07 -32.44 23.36
C ALA A 5 -15.66 -32.10 22.87
N ARG A 6 -14.78 -33.10 22.74
CA ARG A 6 -13.44 -32.92 22.15
C ARG A 6 -13.49 -32.49 20.69
N SER A 7 -14.31 -33.15 19.86
CA SER A 7 -14.46 -32.77 18.44
C SER A 7 -14.99 -31.34 18.28
N VAL A 8 -15.93 -30.91 19.11
CA VAL A 8 -16.45 -29.54 19.12
C VAL A 8 -15.35 -28.55 19.54
N ALA A 9 -14.59 -28.85 20.60
CA ALA A 9 -13.48 -28.00 21.03
C ALA A 9 -12.39 -27.86 19.94
N THR A 10 -12.07 -28.95 19.24
CA THR A 10 -11.13 -28.91 18.10
C THR A 10 -11.67 -28.07 16.96
N ALA A 11 -12.96 -28.17 16.63
CA ALA A 11 -13.58 -27.38 15.57
C ALA A 11 -13.58 -25.88 15.90
N ILE A 12 -13.86 -25.52 17.15
CA ILE A 12 -13.80 -24.12 17.63
C ILE A 12 -12.37 -23.59 17.54
N LEU A 13 -11.38 -24.37 18.00
CA LEU A 13 -9.98 -23.97 17.93
C LEU A 13 -9.51 -23.75 16.47
N LEU A 14 -9.94 -24.60 15.55
CA LEU A 14 -9.63 -24.46 14.12
C LEU A 14 -10.27 -23.19 13.53
N LEU A 15 -11.52 -22.89 13.87
CA LEU A 15 -12.20 -21.67 13.44
C LEU A 15 -11.54 -20.40 14.01
N SER A 16 -10.97 -20.46 15.22
CA SER A 16 -10.25 -19.31 15.81
C SER A 16 -8.96 -18.94 15.09
N THR A 17 -8.43 -19.80 14.20
CA THR A 17 -7.20 -19.53 13.44
C THR A 17 -7.44 -18.85 12.09
N THR A 18 -8.69 -18.68 11.65
CA THR A 18 -8.99 -17.93 10.43
C THR A 18 -8.94 -16.44 10.71
N THR A 19 -7.75 -15.85 10.66
CA THR A 19 -7.59 -14.39 10.58
C THR A 19 -8.03 -13.94 9.18
N LEU A 20 -9.00 -13.02 9.10
CA LEU A 20 -9.28 -12.30 7.86
C LEU A 20 -8.02 -11.49 7.50
N GLY A 21 -7.31 -11.91 6.46
CA GLY A 21 -6.17 -11.17 5.93
C GLY A 21 -6.65 -9.93 5.20
N LEU A 22 -6.76 -8.80 5.90
CA LEU A 22 -6.90 -7.50 5.26
C LEU A 22 -5.52 -7.13 4.68
N ALA A 23 -5.33 -7.31 3.38
CA ALA A 23 -4.15 -6.82 2.70
C ALA A 23 -4.24 -5.31 2.59
N ALA A 24 -3.30 -4.58 3.20
CA ALA A 24 -3.15 -3.16 2.95
C ALA A 24 -2.73 -2.96 1.48
N ASN A 25 -3.44 -2.09 0.76
CA ASN A 25 -3.01 -1.66 -0.57
C ASN A 25 -1.73 -0.83 -0.39
N LYS A 26 -0.62 -1.32 -0.93
CA LYS A 26 0.68 -0.64 -0.92
C LYS A 26 1.01 -0.16 -2.32
N VAL A 27 1.36 1.11 -2.48
CA VAL A 27 1.73 1.70 -3.77
C VAL A 27 3.15 2.23 -3.69
N ILE A 28 4.07 1.72 -4.52
CA ILE A 28 5.45 2.22 -4.57
C ILE A 28 5.60 3.20 -5.73
N ILE A 29 6.08 4.40 -5.43
CA ILE A 29 6.32 5.44 -6.44
C ILE A 29 7.82 5.59 -6.67
N ILE A 30 8.25 5.38 -7.91
CA ILE A 30 9.64 5.58 -8.34
C ILE A 30 9.69 6.82 -9.21
N LEU A 31 10.38 7.86 -8.74
CA LEU A 31 10.64 9.06 -9.50
C LEU A 31 11.96 8.91 -10.26
N ASP A 32 11.92 8.94 -11.60
CA ASP A 32 13.13 8.94 -12.41
C ASP A 32 13.97 10.20 -12.14
N ALA A 33 15.27 10.01 -11.94
CA ALA A 33 16.26 11.06 -11.72
C ALA A 33 17.43 10.95 -12.72
N SER A 34 17.21 10.29 -13.86
CA SER A 34 18.16 10.20 -14.96
C SER A 34 18.62 11.58 -15.46
N GLY A 35 19.74 11.64 -16.18
CA GLY A 35 20.31 12.89 -16.69
C GLY A 35 19.32 13.76 -17.48
N SER A 36 18.36 13.15 -18.18
CA SER A 36 17.33 13.85 -18.94
C SER A 36 16.35 14.66 -18.08
N MET A 37 16.22 14.31 -16.80
CA MET A 37 15.32 14.97 -15.83
C MET A 37 15.89 16.28 -15.28
N TRP A 38 17.18 16.55 -15.50
CA TRP A 38 17.81 17.82 -15.16
C TRP A 38 17.68 18.87 -16.26
N ALA A 39 17.24 18.47 -17.45
CA ALA A 39 16.88 19.42 -18.51
C ALA A 39 15.76 20.35 -18.03
N GLN A 40 15.76 21.57 -18.55
CA GLN A 40 14.81 22.59 -18.14
C GLN A 40 13.61 22.67 -19.08
N ILE A 41 12.45 22.97 -18.50
CA ILE A 41 11.24 23.42 -19.19
C ILE A 41 10.85 24.72 -18.48
N ASP A 42 10.67 25.81 -19.23
CA ASP A 42 10.35 27.14 -18.69
C ASP A 42 11.28 27.58 -17.54
N GLY A 43 12.58 27.28 -17.66
CA GLY A 43 13.61 27.62 -16.67
C GLY A 43 13.64 26.72 -15.43
N ARG A 44 12.76 25.73 -15.31
CA ARG A 44 12.69 24.79 -14.17
C ARG A 44 13.14 23.39 -14.58
N PRO A 45 13.93 22.67 -13.76
CA PRO A 45 14.26 21.27 -14.03
C PRO A 45 13.01 20.38 -14.12
N LYS A 46 12.98 19.43 -15.07
CA LYS A 46 11.86 18.46 -15.19
C LYS A 46 11.60 17.69 -13.90
N LEU A 47 12.65 17.36 -13.14
CA LEU A 47 12.54 16.71 -11.83
C LEU A 47 11.71 17.54 -10.84
N GLU A 48 11.82 18.86 -10.89
CA GLU A 48 11.06 19.76 -10.02
C GLU A 48 9.57 19.74 -10.40
N ILE A 49 9.28 19.82 -11.70
CA ILE A 49 7.91 19.76 -12.24
C ILE A 49 7.26 18.40 -11.91
N ALA A 50 8.01 17.31 -12.05
CA ALA A 50 7.55 15.96 -11.72
C ALA A 50 7.25 15.81 -10.22
N ARG A 51 8.09 16.39 -9.34
CA ARG A 51 7.86 16.41 -7.89
C ARG A 51 6.61 17.20 -7.51
N GLU A 52 6.38 18.34 -8.13
CA GLU A 52 5.19 19.17 -7.89
C GLU A 52 3.90 18.47 -8.36
N SER A 53 3.96 17.85 -9.53
CA SER A 53 2.85 17.04 -10.07
C SER A 53 2.54 15.87 -9.14
N LEU A 54 3.57 15.16 -8.68
CA LEU A 54 3.43 14.04 -7.76
C LEU A 54 2.80 14.48 -6.43
N ARG A 55 3.26 15.59 -5.85
CA ARG A 55 2.66 16.16 -4.62
C ARG A 55 1.17 16.42 -4.80
N THR A 56 0.77 16.97 -5.95
CA THR A 56 -0.65 17.26 -6.26
C THR A 56 -1.47 15.97 -6.31
N VAL A 57 -0.96 14.92 -6.96
CA VAL A 57 -1.63 13.61 -7.01
C VAL A 57 -1.74 12.99 -5.61
N LEU A 58 -0.66 13.01 -4.83
CA LEU A 58 -0.63 12.44 -3.48
C LEU A 58 -1.63 13.10 -2.52
N GLN A 59 -2.00 14.36 -2.74
CA GLN A 59 -3.05 15.03 -1.96
C GLN A 59 -4.45 14.44 -2.19
N SER A 60 -4.66 13.73 -3.31
CA SER A 60 -5.94 13.10 -3.63
C SER A 60 -6.04 11.63 -3.20
N VAL A 61 -4.96 11.06 -2.67
CA VAL A 61 -4.93 9.66 -2.23
C VAL A 61 -5.67 9.53 -0.89
N PRO A 62 -6.57 8.55 -0.73
CA PRO A 62 -7.22 8.26 0.54
C PRO A 62 -6.21 7.97 1.65
N ALA A 63 -6.45 8.48 2.86
CA ALA A 63 -5.54 8.32 4.00
C ALA A 63 -5.35 6.85 4.46
N ASP A 64 -6.22 5.94 4.03
CA ASP A 64 -6.14 4.51 4.34
C ASP A 64 -5.21 3.73 3.39
N ASP A 65 -4.76 4.33 2.28
CA ASP A 65 -3.80 3.71 1.37
C ASP A 65 -2.35 4.03 1.79
N GLU A 66 -1.52 2.99 1.90
CA GLU A 66 -0.10 3.13 2.24
C GLU A 66 0.71 3.41 0.95
N ILE A 67 1.40 4.54 0.89
CA ILE A 67 2.28 4.94 -0.22
C ILE A 67 3.75 4.97 0.23
#